data_AF-A0AAW0JFB4-F1
#
_entry.id   AF-A0AAW0JFB4-F1
#
_cell.length_a   1.000
_cell.length_b   1.000
_cell.length_c   1.000
_cell.angle_alpha   90.00
_cell.angle_beta   90.00
_cell.angle_gamma   90.00
#
_symmetry.space_group_name_H-M   'P 1'
#
loop_
_entity.id
_entity.type
_entity.pdbx_description
1 polymer ?
#
loop_
_entity_poly.entity_id
_entity_poly.type
_entity_poly.pdbx_seq_one_letter_code
_entity_poly.pdbx_strand_id
1 'polypeptide(L)'
;AFLIFISLVNVCTFCPRPRKCTETKLGFYAKTCPQAETIVKKVIVQTLSKAPTLAASLLRMHFHDCFVRSALEKACPGVVSCADILALVARDVVAT
;
A
#
# COMPACT_ATOMS: atom_id res chain seq x y z
N ALA A 1 -3.31 2.03 -41.85
CA ALA A 1 -2.34 2.84 -41.08
C ALA A 1 -3.04 3.81 -40.11
N PHE A 2 -3.93 4.69 -40.58
CA PHE A 2 -4.62 5.70 -39.75
C PHE A 2 -5.48 5.10 -38.60
N LEU A 3 -6.14 3.95 -38.84
CA LEU A 3 -6.96 3.26 -37.83
C LEU A 3 -6.16 2.59 -36.69
N ILE A 4 -4.89 2.25 -36.94
CA ILE A 4 -3.99 1.69 -35.91
C ILE A 4 -3.58 2.79 -34.92
N PHE A 5 -3.42 4.03 -35.41
CA PHE A 5 -3.15 5.20 -34.58
C PHE A 5 -4.31 5.54 -33.63
N ILE A 6 -5.56 5.45 -34.09
CA ILE A 6 -6.75 5.67 -33.25
C ILE A 6 -6.88 4.62 -32.14
N SER A 7 -6.42 3.39 -32.39
CA SER A 7 -6.43 2.31 -31.39
C SER A 7 -5.36 2.50 -30.30
N LEU A 8 -4.19 3.04 -30.65
CA LEU A 8 -3.12 3.36 -29.68
C LEU A 8 -3.44 4.59 -28.83
N VAL A 9 -4.12 5.61 -29.38
CA VAL A 9 -4.56 6.80 -28.62
C VAL A 9 -5.64 6.45 -27.58
N ASN A 10 -6.48 5.43 -27.84
CA ASN A 10 -7.52 4.99 -26.91
C ASN A 10 -7.00 4.15 -25.73
N VAL A 11 -5.77 3.65 -25.75
CA VAL A 11 -5.19 2.90 -24.63
C VAL A 11 -4.80 3.84 -23.46
N CYS A 12 -4.46 5.09 -23.74
CA CYS A 12 -4.19 6.09 -22.69
C CYS A 12 -5.45 6.72 -22.09
N THR A 13 -6.61 6.66 -22.76
CA THR A 13 -7.88 7.23 -22.28
C THR A 13 -8.76 6.22 -21.54
N PHE A 14 -8.45 4.93 -21.58
CA PHE A 14 -9.19 3.87 -20.87
C PHE A 14 -8.57 3.54 -19.50
N CYS A 15 -8.43 4.55 -18.64
CA CYS A 15 -8.59 4.32 -17.20
C CYS A 15 -10.00 4.80 -16.82
N PRO A 16 -11.03 3.93 -16.90
CA PRO A 16 -12.44 4.35 -16.73
C PRO A 16 -12.84 4.72 -15.30
N ARG A 17 -11.88 4.95 -14.39
CA ARG A 17 -12.13 5.59 -13.08
C ARG A 17 -10.93 6.44 -12.69
N PRO A 18 -11.09 7.72 -12.34
CA PRO A 18 -10.25 8.27 -11.30
C PRO A 18 -10.65 7.47 -10.05
N ARG A 19 -9.99 6.35 -9.78
CA ARG A 19 -9.88 5.95 -8.38
C ARG A 19 -9.11 7.10 -7.77
N LYS A 20 -9.80 8.07 -7.17
CA LYS A 20 -9.24 8.71 -5.99
C LYS A 20 -9.01 7.51 -5.07
N CYS A 21 -7.79 6.99 -5.09
CA CYS A 21 -7.30 6.17 -4.01
C CYS A 21 -7.66 7.00 -2.80
N THR A 22 -8.60 6.52 -1.99
CA THR A 22 -8.93 7.15 -0.72
C THR A 22 -7.59 7.27 -0.04
N GLU A 23 -7.04 8.48 -0.02
CA GLU A 23 -5.78 8.75 0.62
C GLU A 23 -6.02 8.35 2.06
N THR A 24 -5.34 7.29 2.50
CA THR A 24 -5.49 6.80 3.85
C THR A 24 -5.26 8.00 4.76
N LYS A 25 -6.17 8.34 5.66
CA LYS A 25 -5.93 9.45 6.58
C LYS A 25 -5.02 8.94 7.69
N LEU A 26 -3.92 9.65 7.95
CA LEU A 26 -3.07 9.34 9.10
C LEU A 26 -3.92 9.43 10.37
N GLY A 27 -3.90 8.40 11.20
CA GLY A 27 -4.74 8.28 12.38
C GLY A 27 -6.15 7.74 12.14
N PHE A 28 -6.49 7.22 10.95
CA PHE A 28 -7.79 6.56 10.73
C PHE A 28 -8.04 5.43 11.75
N TYR A 29 -6.98 4.70 12.08
CA TYR A 29 -7.01 3.61 13.07
C TYR A 29 -6.75 4.06 14.51
N ALA A 30 -6.50 5.34 14.78
CA ALA A 30 -6.10 5.81 16.12
C ALA A 30 -7.11 5.47 17.23
N LYS A 31 -8.41 5.42 16.91
CA LYS A 31 -9.48 5.09 17.88
C LYS A 31 -9.75 3.59 18.02
N THR A 32 -9.58 2.83 16.94
CA THR A 32 -9.89 1.38 16.92
C THR A 32 -8.67 0.54 17.27
N CYS A 33 -7.50 0.92 16.76
CA CYS A 33 -6.23 0.26 16.93
C CYS A 33 -5.07 1.28 16.79
N PRO A 34 -4.66 1.97 17.86
CA PRO A 34 -3.59 2.98 17.79
C PRO A 34 -2.23 2.37 17.43
N GLN A 35 -2.06 1.06 17.62
CA GLN A 35 -0.79 0.37 17.34
C GLN A 35 -0.62 -0.01 15.87
N ALA A 36 -1.66 0.02 15.05
CA ALA A 36 -1.59 -0.39 13.65
C ALA A 36 -0.50 0.39 12.88
N GLU A 37 -0.56 1.72 12.91
CA GLU A 37 0.39 2.58 12.19
C GLU A 37 1.81 2.45 12.73
N THR A 38 1.96 2.29 14.05
CA THR A 38 3.27 2.12 14.69
C THR A 38 3.91 0.79 14.30
N ILE A 39 3.13 -0.29 14.22
CA ILE A 39 3.61 -1.62 13.83
C ILE A 39 4.05 -1.62 12.37
N VAL A 40 3.23 -1.08 11.46
CA VAL A 40 3.58 -0.99 10.03
C VAL A 40 4.88 -0.20 9.87
N LYS A 41 4.97 1.00 10.47
CA LYS A 41 6.16 1.84 10.39
C LYS A 41 7.41 1.15 10.93
N LYS A 42 7.31 0.48 12.09
CA LYS A 42 8.44 -0.25 12.69
C LYS A 42 8.95 -1.34 11.77
N VAL A 43 8.05 -2.15 11.21
CA VAL A 43 8.39 -3.23 10.27
C VAL A 43 9.06 -2.68 9.02
N ILE A 44 8.49 -1.63 8.43
CA ILE A 44 9.02 -1.02 7.20
C ILE A 44 10.39 -0.41 7.44
N VAL A 45 10.55 0.41 8.48
CA VAL A 45 11.84 1.03 8.85
C VAL A 45 12.90 -0.05 9.09
N GLN A 46 12.56 -1.12 9.82
CA GLN A 46 13.51 -2.22 10.08
C GLN A 46 13.87 -3.00 8.81
N THR A 47 12.92 -3.16 7.89
CA THR A 47 13.11 -3.90 6.65
C THR A 47 13.95 -3.09 5.66
N LEU A 48 13.63 -1.81 5.47
CA LEU A 48 14.35 -0.91 4.58
C LEU A 48 15.75 -0.58 5.07
N SER A 49 15.95 -0.52 6.40
CA SER A 49 17.28 -0.36 7.00
C SER A 49 18.22 -1.54 6.69
N LYS A 50 17.67 -2.74 6.46
CA LYS A 50 18.44 -3.93 6.08
C LYS A 50 18.59 -4.07 4.57
N ALA A 51 17.52 -3.78 3.82
CA ALA A 51 17.49 -3.92 2.38
C ALA A 51 16.54 -2.88 1.74
N PRO A 52 17.08 -1.76 1.21
CA PRO A 52 16.26 -0.70 0.60
C PRO A 52 15.58 -1.14 -0.70
N THR A 53 16.10 -2.16 -1.40
CA THR A 53 15.49 -2.73 -2.61
C THR A 53 14.10 -3.34 -2.37
N LEU A 54 13.78 -3.66 -1.11
CA LEU A 54 12.47 -4.17 -0.73
C LEU A 54 11.37 -3.10 -0.80
N ALA A 55 11.70 -1.80 -0.80
CA ALA A 55 10.74 -0.70 -0.98
C ALA A 55 9.81 -0.91 -2.18
N ALA A 56 10.41 -1.21 -3.35
CA ALA A 56 9.65 -1.46 -4.59
C ALA A 56 8.83 -2.75 -4.51
N SER A 57 9.34 -3.78 -3.81
CA SER A 57 8.63 -5.05 -3.64
C SER A 57 7.42 -4.90 -2.72
N LEU A 58 7.56 -4.12 -1.65
CA LEU A 58 6.52 -3.78 -0.69
C LEU A 58 5.41 -2.91 -1.30
N LEU A 59 5.73 -2.06 -2.28
CA LEU A 59 4.72 -1.36 -3.08
C LEU A 59 3.96 -2.31 -4.01
N ARG A 60 4.55 -3.44 -4.38
CA ARG A 60 3.93 -4.49 -5.20
C ARG A 60 3.27 -5.60 -4.34
N MET A 61 3.13 -5.38 -3.03
CA MET A 61 2.69 -6.31 -1.98
C MET A 61 1.20 -6.69 -2.07
N HIS A 62 0.74 -7.08 -3.24
CA HIS A 62 -0.68 -7.36 -3.42
C HIS A 62 -1.06 -8.79 -2.99
N PHE A 63 -0.14 -9.78 -2.99
CA PHE A 63 -0.54 -11.17 -2.75
C PHE A 63 0.46 -12.14 -2.05
N HIS A 64 1.70 -11.75 -1.72
CA HIS A 64 2.67 -12.70 -1.15
C HIS A 64 3.16 -12.41 0.28
N ASP A 65 2.89 -11.23 0.83
CA ASP A 65 3.43 -10.89 2.14
C ASP A 65 2.40 -11.06 3.27
N CYS A 66 2.63 -12.11 4.05
CA CYS A 66 1.90 -12.35 5.28
C CYS A 66 2.54 -11.63 6.49
N PHE A 67 3.74 -11.05 6.35
CA PHE A 67 4.52 -10.56 7.49
C PHE A 67 3.84 -9.37 8.22
N VAL A 68 3.51 -8.31 7.49
CA VAL A 68 2.84 -7.12 8.06
C VAL A 68 1.44 -7.48 8.54
N ARG A 69 0.70 -8.26 7.75
CA ARG A 69 -0.63 -8.74 8.11
C ARG A 69 -0.62 -9.55 9.41
N SER A 70 0.28 -10.52 9.54
CA SER A 70 0.39 -11.36 10.75
C SER A 70 0.76 -10.54 11.99
N ALA A 71 1.60 -9.52 11.83
CA ALA A 71 1.94 -8.62 12.93
C ALA A 71 0.73 -7.79 13.38
N LEU A 72 -0.11 -7.34 12.43
CA LEU A 72 -1.32 -6.58 12.72
C LEU A 72 -2.43 -7.46 13.30
N GLU A 73 -2.65 -8.66 12.79
CA GLU A 73 -3.67 -9.59 13.32
C GLU A 73 -3.40 -9.99 14.78
N LYS A 74 -2.12 -10.06 15.18
CA LYS A 74 -1.74 -10.33 16.59
C LYS A 74 -2.10 -9.19 17.53
N ALA A 75 -2.04 -7.95 17.06
CA ALA A 75 -2.35 -6.77 17.89
C ALA A 75 -3.82 -6.36 17.80
N CYS A 76 -4.40 -6.44 16.60
CA CYS A 76 -5.72 -5.92 16.25
C CYS A 76 -6.39 -6.82 15.19
N PRO A 77 -7.09 -7.87 15.62
CA PRO A 77 -7.68 -8.85 14.71
C PRO A 77 -8.82 -8.24 13.89
N GLY A 78 -8.77 -8.40 12.56
CA GLY A 78 -9.86 -8.01 11.66
C GLY A 78 -10.17 -6.51 11.53
N VAL A 79 -9.36 -5.62 12.11
CA VAL A 79 -9.59 -4.17 12.08
C VAL A 79 -9.03 -3.53 10.80
N VAL A 80 -7.86 -3.98 10.33
CA VAL A 80 -7.13 -3.34 9.24
C VAL A 80 -7.29 -4.11 7.94
N SER A 81 -7.71 -3.42 6.88
CA SER A 81 -7.91 -4.04 5.56
C SER A 81 -6.58 -4.25 4.82
N CYS A 82 -6.52 -5.23 3.91
CA CYS A 82 -5.33 -5.48 3.10
C CYS A 82 -4.97 -4.29 2.18
N ALA A 83 -5.98 -3.52 1.74
CA ALA A 83 -5.77 -2.31 0.95
C ALA A 83 -5.13 -1.19 1.79
N ASP A 84 -5.54 -1.06 3.05
CA ASP A 84 -4.97 -0.05 3.96
C ASP A 84 -3.54 -0.42 4.37
N ILE A 85 -3.23 -1.71 4.57
CA ILE A 85 -1.85 -2.17 4.78
C ILE A 85 -0.98 -1.69 3.62
N LEU A 86 -1.40 -1.92 2.37
CA LEU A 86 -0.64 -1.49 1.20
C LEU A 86 -0.47 0.03 1.16
N ALA A 87 -1.51 0.79 1.48
CA ALA A 87 -1.44 2.25 1.49
C ALA A 87 -0.57 2.81 2.62
N LEU A 88 -0.59 2.21 3.80
CA LEU A 88 0.29 2.56 4.93
C LEU A 88 1.75 2.25 4.57
N VAL A 89 1.99 1.04 4.07
CA VAL A 89 3.31 0.62 3.58
C VAL A 89 3.81 1.55 2.49
N ALA A 90 2.97 1.89 1.51
CA ALA A 90 3.35 2.79 0.42
C ALA A 90 3.77 4.17 0.92
N ARG A 91 3.07 4.72 1.91
CA ARG A 91 3.46 6.00 2.51
C ARG A 91 4.73 5.91 3.33
N ASP A 92 4.88 4.89 4.16
CA ASP A 92 6.09 4.73 4.99
C ASP A 92 7.34 4.46 4.13
N VAL A 93 7.19 3.72 3.03
CA VAL A 93 8.26 3.47 2.05
C VAL A 93 8.67 4.76 1.32
N VAL A 94 7.72 5.65 0.99
CA VAL A 94 8.02 6.94 0.34
C VAL A 94 8.56 7.97 1.34
N ALA A 95 8.20 7.84 2.62
CA ALA A 95 8.64 8.74 3.69
C ALA A 95 9.96 8.33 4.37
N THR A 96 10.56 7.20 3.98
CA THR A 96 11.86 6.71 4.45
C THR A 96 12.96 7.07 3.46
#